data_AF-A0A3S0G8C9-F1
#
_entry.id   AF-A0A3S0G8C9-F1
#
_cell.length_a   1.000
_cell.length_b   1.000
_cell.length_c   1.000
_cell.angle_alpha   90.00
_cell.angle_beta   90.00
_cell.angle_gamma   90.00
#
_symmetry.space_group_name_H-M   'P 1'
#
loop_
_entity.id
_entity.type
_entity.pdbx_description
1 polymer ?
#
loop_
_entity_poly.entity_id
_entity_poly.type
_entity_poly.pdbx_seq_one_letter_code
_entity_poly.pdbx_strand_id
1 'polypeptide(L)'
;MQGLPSPAGARRPRWIYAVIFAAVAGIGFAGVKLLYAQSLIKPLLPGPGAFACFAGTFQGRKVDTEDWAKGRQVPTGRTRPDGHPETRTKFARTDNVPLTSLTLRLDYDTRKADYDWIFNFTLVATADGLGTLHARGECPWYEKRHVDRTGGFSTPPSTFSLVCGIDCDGGAIVLSRATGRHALDLALWRHGLLMKRGCGGGGRFRVFPAKSDDADFRLERAPDSRCDALKAPD
;
A
#
# COMPACT_ATOMS: atom_id res chain seq x y z
N MET A 1 5.00 79.64 29.75
CA MET A 1 4.60 78.51 28.88
C MET A 1 5.86 77.91 28.29
N GLN A 2 6.36 76.82 28.86
CA GLN A 2 7.56 76.12 28.40
C GLN A 2 7.15 75.00 27.44
N GLY A 3 7.65 75.05 26.21
CA GLY A 3 7.40 74.04 25.17
C GLY A 3 8.25 72.80 25.39
N LEU A 4 7.61 71.63 25.30
CA LEU A 4 8.27 70.32 25.32
C LEU A 4 8.96 70.05 23.97
N PRO A 5 10.18 69.49 23.96
CA PRO A 5 10.87 69.12 22.73
C PRO A 5 10.25 67.88 22.09
N SER A 6 10.08 67.95 20.76
CA SER A 6 9.59 66.88 19.90
C SER A 6 10.66 65.78 19.75
N PRO A 7 10.33 64.48 19.89
CA PRO A 7 11.31 63.41 19.72
C PRO A 7 11.72 63.28 18.25
N ALA A 8 13.02 63.37 18.01
CA ALA A 8 13.65 63.17 16.72
C ALA A 8 13.31 61.79 16.15
N GLY A 9 12.72 61.76 14.95
CA GLY A 9 12.36 60.55 14.23
C GLY A 9 13.57 59.70 13.86
N ALA A 10 13.75 58.60 14.59
CA ALA A 10 14.70 57.56 14.24
C ALA A 10 14.24 56.84 12.96
N ARG A 11 14.80 57.24 11.80
CA ARG A 11 14.64 56.53 10.53
C ARG A 11 15.25 55.14 10.68
N ARG A 12 14.42 54.13 10.90
CA ARG A 12 14.85 52.72 10.86
C ARG A 12 15.42 52.41 9.48
N PRO A 13 16.60 51.82 9.39
CA PRO A 13 17.27 51.65 8.10
C PRO A 13 16.60 50.51 7.31
N ARG A 14 16.18 50.83 6.08
CA ARG A 14 15.35 49.98 5.20
C ARG A 14 15.99 48.63 4.81
N TRP A 15 17.27 48.40 5.10
CA TRP A 15 17.98 47.18 4.75
C TRP A 15 17.66 45.97 5.66
N ILE A 16 17.15 46.20 6.88
CA ILE A 16 16.84 45.11 7.82
C ILE A 16 15.65 44.26 7.33
N TYR A 17 14.69 44.86 6.61
CA TYR A 17 13.55 44.13 6.04
C TYR A 17 13.94 43.23 4.85
N ALA A 18 14.97 43.60 4.07
CA ALA A 18 15.41 42.82 2.92
C ALA A 18 16.08 41.48 3.30
N VAL A 19 16.77 41.43 4.44
CA VAL A 19 17.44 40.21 4.93
C VAL A 19 16.42 39.19 5.48
N ILE A 20 15.35 39.65 6.13
CA ILE A 20 14.31 38.78 6.68
C ILE A 20 13.49 38.09 5.57
N PHE A 21 13.15 38.80 4.48
CA PHE A 21 12.41 38.20 3.37
C PHE A 21 13.23 37.13 2.59
N ALA A 22 14.55 37.29 2.48
CA ALA A 22 15.41 36.29 1.83
C ALA A 22 15.52 34.99 2.65
N ALA A 23 15.56 35.08 3.99
CA ALA A 23 15.64 33.91 4.87
C ALA A 23 14.32 33.10 4.89
N VAL A 24 13.16 33.76 4.88
CA VAL A 24 11.85 33.08 4.89
C VAL A 24 11.56 32.37 3.56
N ALA A 25 11.99 32.93 2.43
CA ALA A 25 11.86 32.28 1.12
C ALA A 25 12.79 31.06 0.96
N GLY A 26 14.03 31.11 1.50
CA GLY A 26 14.97 29.98 1.45
C GLY A 26 14.53 28.77 2.28
N ILE A 27 13.95 29.01 3.46
CA ILE A 27 13.46 27.94 4.35
C ILE A 27 12.21 27.27 3.75
N GLY A 28 11.33 28.03 3.09
CA GLY A 28 10.12 27.49 2.45
C GLY A 28 10.39 26.49 1.33
N PHE A 29 11.36 26.76 0.45
CA PHE A 29 11.64 25.88 -0.69
C PHE A 29 12.45 24.63 -0.33
N ALA A 30 13.38 24.71 0.64
CA ALA A 30 14.12 23.55 1.11
C ALA A 30 13.22 22.61 1.95
N GLY A 31 12.36 23.17 2.82
CA GLY A 31 11.44 22.40 3.66
C GLY A 31 10.40 21.63 2.84
N VAL A 32 9.82 22.25 1.82
CA VAL A 32 8.81 21.59 0.96
C VAL A 32 9.42 20.43 0.15
N LYS A 33 10.65 20.59 -0.39
CA LYS A 33 11.33 19.50 -1.10
C LYS A 33 11.67 18.31 -0.19
N LEU A 34 12.05 18.58 1.08
CA LEU A 34 12.35 17.53 2.04
C LEU A 34 11.09 16.73 2.43
N LEU A 35 9.97 17.43 2.66
CA LEU A 35 8.67 16.80 2.95
C LEU A 35 8.16 15.95 1.77
N TYR A 36 8.35 16.44 0.54
CA TYR A 36 7.95 15.71 -0.66
C TYR A 36 8.78 14.43 -0.87
N ALA A 37 10.11 14.51 -0.72
CA ALA A 37 11.00 13.35 -0.85
C ALA A 37 10.75 12.28 0.22
N GLN A 38 10.29 12.67 1.41
CA GLN A 38 9.91 11.75 2.49
C GLN A 38 8.61 11.00 2.23
N SER A 39 7.80 11.46 1.28
CA SER A 39 6.48 10.86 0.98
C SER A 39 6.56 9.82 -0.15
N LEU A 40 7.70 9.76 -0.86
CA LEU A 40 7.90 8.83 -1.97
C LEU A 40 8.13 7.40 -1.48
N ILE A 41 7.46 6.43 -2.09
CA ILE A 41 7.64 5.00 -1.78
C ILE A 41 8.93 4.44 -2.39
N LYS A 42 9.42 5.03 -3.49
CA LYS A 42 10.59 4.57 -4.26
C LYS A 42 11.82 4.20 -3.42
N PRO A 43 12.26 4.97 -2.40
CA PRO A 43 13.44 4.62 -1.59
C PRO A 43 13.29 3.33 -0.76
N LEU A 44 12.08 2.81 -0.61
CA LEU A 44 11.81 1.57 0.14
C LEU A 44 11.79 0.35 -0.77
N LEU A 45 11.67 0.56 -2.08
CA LEU A 45 11.55 -0.52 -3.06
C LEU A 45 12.91 -1.11 -3.41
N PRO A 46 12.96 -2.41 -3.72
CA PRO A 46 14.20 -3.04 -4.15
C PRO A 46 14.66 -2.50 -5.51
N GLY A 47 15.97 -2.50 -5.74
CA GLY A 47 16.54 -2.30 -7.07
C GLY A 47 16.58 -3.60 -7.90
N PRO A 48 17.06 -3.53 -9.15
CA PRO A 48 17.19 -4.69 -10.02
C PRO A 48 17.95 -5.85 -9.37
N GLY A 49 17.35 -7.05 -9.41
CA GLY A 49 17.93 -8.28 -8.86
C GLY A 49 17.88 -8.39 -7.34
N ALA A 50 17.29 -7.41 -6.65
CA ALA A 50 17.14 -7.40 -5.20
C ALA A 50 15.69 -7.66 -4.78
N PHE A 51 15.52 -7.88 -3.47
CA PHE A 51 14.21 -7.91 -2.84
C PHE A 51 14.18 -7.03 -1.59
N ALA A 52 12.98 -6.73 -1.13
CA ALA A 52 12.73 -5.99 0.10
C ALA A 52 11.78 -6.79 0.99
N CYS A 53 12.16 -6.94 2.26
CA CYS A 53 11.36 -7.62 3.26
C CYS A 53 10.73 -6.59 4.22
N PHE A 54 9.43 -6.71 4.45
CA PHE A 54 8.69 -5.91 5.43
C PHE A 54 7.83 -6.81 6.30
N ALA A 55 7.71 -6.48 7.59
CA ALA A 55 6.89 -7.27 8.51
C ALA A 55 6.22 -6.39 9.56
N GLY A 56 5.06 -6.85 10.01
CA GLY A 56 4.30 -6.25 11.11
C GLY A 56 3.66 -7.33 11.98
N THR A 57 3.53 -7.04 13.27
CA THR A 57 2.76 -7.81 14.23
C THR A 57 1.68 -6.92 14.80
N PHE A 58 0.48 -7.45 14.98
CA PHE A 58 -0.68 -6.66 15.33
C PHE A 58 -1.41 -7.27 16.51
N GLN A 59 -1.94 -6.40 17.37
CA GLN A 59 -2.88 -6.76 18.41
C GLN A 59 -4.17 -5.99 18.16
N GLY A 60 -5.30 -6.69 18.13
CA GLY A 60 -6.61 -6.07 17.95
C GLY A 60 -6.96 -5.67 16.51
N ARG A 61 -6.07 -5.86 15.53
CA ARG A 61 -6.41 -5.65 14.10
C ARG A 61 -7.22 -6.82 13.57
N LYS A 62 -8.22 -6.50 12.75
CA LYS A 62 -9.18 -7.49 12.25
C LYS A 62 -9.39 -7.35 10.75
N VAL A 63 -9.79 -8.44 10.13
CA VAL A 63 -10.17 -8.53 8.72
C VAL A 63 -11.47 -9.29 8.59
N ASP A 64 -12.25 -9.00 7.55
CA ASP A 64 -13.36 -9.88 7.17
C ASP A 64 -12.84 -10.90 6.15
N THR A 65 -13.41 -12.10 6.14
CA THR A 65 -12.99 -13.16 5.22
C THR A 65 -14.17 -13.84 4.56
N GLU A 66 -14.02 -14.21 3.30
CA GLU A 66 -14.93 -15.10 2.58
C GLU A 66 -14.21 -16.40 2.24
N ASP A 67 -14.75 -17.52 2.72
CA ASP A 67 -14.25 -18.86 2.39
C ASP A 67 -14.83 -19.30 1.04
N TRP A 68 -13.98 -19.26 0.01
CA TRP A 68 -14.32 -19.62 -1.37
C TRP A 68 -14.47 -21.13 -1.55
N ALA A 69 -13.89 -21.95 -0.68
CA ALA A 69 -14.09 -23.38 -0.72
C ALA A 69 -15.50 -23.78 -0.26
N LYS A 70 -16.20 -22.89 0.47
CA LYS A 70 -17.58 -23.08 0.94
C LYS A 70 -18.62 -22.28 0.14
N GLY A 71 -18.30 -21.91 -1.10
CA GLY A 71 -19.23 -21.27 -2.01
C GLY A 71 -20.42 -22.17 -2.34
N ARG A 72 -21.64 -21.64 -2.25
CA ARG A 72 -22.87 -22.35 -2.64
C ARG A 72 -23.70 -21.53 -3.60
N GLN A 73 -24.36 -22.18 -4.57
CA GLN A 73 -25.30 -21.51 -5.45
C GLN A 73 -26.58 -21.16 -4.69
N VAL A 74 -26.99 -19.89 -4.76
CA VAL A 74 -28.26 -19.42 -4.19
C VAL A 74 -29.04 -18.65 -5.26
N PRO A 75 -30.38 -18.75 -5.29
CA PRO A 75 -31.19 -17.95 -6.20
C PRO A 75 -30.97 -16.45 -5.99
N THR A 76 -30.95 -15.67 -7.07
CA THR A 76 -30.88 -14.20 -7.03
C THR A 76 -32.26 -13.56 -6.83
N GLY A 77 -33.33 -14.33 -6.98
CA GLY A 77 -34.71 -13.84 -7.04
C GLY A 77 -35.14 -13.37 -8.44
N ARG A 78 -34.25 -13.46 -9.43
CA ARG A 78 -34.57 -13.21 -10.85
C ARG A 78 -34.71 -14.53 -11.60
N THR A 79 -35.43 -14.49 -12.70
CA THR A 79 -35.59 -15.61 -13.63
C THR A 79 -34.88 -15.25 -14.92
N ARG A 80 -34.12 -16.20 -15.46
CA ARG A 80 -33.46 -16.07 -16.77
C ARG A 80 -34.51 -16.13 -17.90
N PRO A 81 -34.18 -15.69 -19.13
CA PRO A 81 -35.09 -15.77 -20.27
C PRO A 81 -35.57 -17.19 -20.61
N ASP A 82 -34.80 -18.21 -20.22
CA ASP A 82 -35.13 -19.64 -20.38
C ASP A 82 -36.11 -20.18 -19.32
N GLY A 83 -36.58 -19.33 -18.39
CA GLY A 83 -37.49 -19.71 -17.32
C GLY A 83 -36.82 -20.31 -16.08
N HIS A 84 -35.49 -20.51 -16.08
CA HIS A 84 -34.78 -21.02 -14.92
C HIS A 84 -34.44 -19.91 -13.91
N PRO A 85 -34.47 -20.18 -12.58
CA PRO A 85 -34.00 -19.22 -11.59
C PRO A 85 -32.54 -18.86 -11.83
N GLU A 86 -32.24 -17.56 -11.90
CA GLU A 86 -30.86 -17.10 -11.91
C GLU A 86 -30.24 -17.39 -10.54
N THR A 87 -29.05 -17.99 -10.54
CA THR A 87 -28.29 -18.29 -9.33
C THR A 87 -27.01 -17.46 -9.28
N ARG A 88 -26.55 -17.20 -8.06
CA ARG A 88 -25.22 -16.63 -7.79
C ARG A 88 -24.51 -17.44 -6.72
N THR A 89 -23.19 -17.47 -6.79
CA THR A 89 -22.37 -18.05 -5.72
C THR A 89 -22.41 -17.14 -4.48
N LYS A 90 -22.83 -17.69 -3.34
CA LYS A 90 -22.71 -17.05 -2.02
C LYS A 90 -21.62 -17.76 -1.23
N PHE A 91 -20.62 -17.00 -0.79
CA PHE A 91 -19.52 -17.50 0.03
C PHE A 91 -19.85 -17.41 1.53
N ALA A 92 -19.26 -18.29 2.32
CA ALA A 92 -19.35 -18.21 3.77
C ALA A 92 -18.45 -17.08 4.27
N ARG A 93 -19.05 -16.05 4.86
CA ARG A 93 -18.33 -14.89 5.38
C ARG A 93 -18.12 -15.02 6.88
N THR A 94 -16.91 -14.72 7.34
CA THR A 94 -16.55 -14.58 8.75
C THR A 94 -16.04 -13.17 8.95
N ASP A 95 -16.76 -12.37 9.73
CA ASP A 95 -16.39 -10.99 10.02
C ASP A 95 -15.40 -10.93 11.19
N ASN A 96 -14.60 -9.86 11.25
CA ASN A 96 -13.79 -9.52 12.42
C ASN A 96 -12.75 -10.58 12.84
N VAL A 97 -12.18 -11.32 11.88
CA VAL A 97 -11.12 -12.30 12.12
C VAL A 97 -9.84 -11.56 12.56
N PRO A 98 -9.30 -11.85 13.75
CA PRO A 98 -8.05 -11.22 14.20
C PRO A 98 -6.88 -11.55 13.27
N LEU A 99 -6.16 -10.52 12.85
CA LEU A 99 -4.92 -10.64 12.08
C LEU A 99 -3.74 -10.37 13.01
N THR A 100 -2.85 -11.35 13.17
CA THR A 100 -1.77 -11.28 14.17
C THR A 100 -0.43 -10.88 13.55
N SER A 101 -0.19 -11.23 12.28
CA SER A 101 1.01 -10.80 11.58
C SER A 101 0.85 -10.72 10.07
N LEU A 102 1.68 -9.86 9.46
CA LEU A 102 1.89 -9.79 8.02
C LEU A 102 3.38 -9.77 7.72
N THR A 103 3.80 -10.51 6.70
CA THR A 103 5.14 -10.43 6.11
C THR A 103 4.99 -10.24 4.60
N LEU A 104 5.55 -9.15 4.09
CA LEU A 104 5.55 -8.79 2.69
C LEU A 104 6.97 -8.91 2.15
N ARG A 105 7.12 -9.64 1.05
CA ARG A 105 8.31 -9.65 0.22
C ARG A 105 7.96 -8.98 -1.11
N LEU A 106 8.75 -7.97 -1.49
CA LEU A 106 8.71 -7.38 -2.81
C LEU A 106 9.98 -7.77 -3.55
N ASP A 107 9.86 -8.39 -4.71
CA ASP A 107 10.97 -8.80 -5.56
C ASP A 107 10.96 -7.93 -6.81
N TYR A 108 12.11 -7.34 -7.16
CA TYR A 108 12.23 -6.66 -8.46
C TYR A 108 12.34 -7.72 -9.56
N ASP A 109 11.40 -7.75 -10.50
CA ASP A 109 11.46 -8.67 -11.62
C ASP A 109 12.38 -8.13 -12.71
N THR A 110 13.54 -8.78 -12.89
CA THR A 110 14.50 -8.42 -13.94
C THR A 110 14.21 -9.11 -15.27
N ARG A 111 13.21 -10.01 -15.33
CA ARG A 111 12.83 -10.66 -16.58
C ARG A 111 12.29 -9.56 -17.49
N LYS A 112 13.06 -9.25 -18.54
CA LYS A 112 12.72 -8.31 -19.63
C LYS A 112 11.56 -8.87 -20.47
N ALA A 113 10.40 -9.05 -19.87
CA ALA A 113 9.19 -9.34 -20.60
C ALA A 113 8.47 -8.00 -20.85
N ASP A 114 7.83 -7.86 -22.01
CA ASP A 114 7.20 -6.64 -22.54
C ASP A 114 5.97 -6.15 -21.72
N TYR A 115 6.02 -6.23 -20.39
CA TYR A 115 4.94 -5.95 -19.47
C TYR A 115 5.29 -4.82 -18.49
N ASP A 116 4.25 -4.18 -17.98
CA ASP A 116 4.32 -2.98 -17.16
C ASP A 116 4.47 -3.26 -15.64
N TRP A 117 4.73 -4.51 -15.24
CA TRP A 117 4.97 -4.89 -13.85
C TRP A 117 6.46 -5.07 -13.52
N ILE A 118 6.92 -4.24 -12.57
CA ILE A 118 8.33 -4.15 -12.17
C ILE A 118 8.60 -4.98 -10.92
N PHE A 119 7.58 -5.20 -10.09
CA PHE A 119 7.72 -5.94 -8.84
C PHE A 119 6.74 -7.11 -8.77
N ASN A 120 7.20 -8.21 -8.22
CA ASN A 120 6.34 -9.28 -7.72
C ASN A 120 6.19 -9.12 -6.22
N PHE A 121 5.02 -9.48 -5.68
CA PHE A 121 4.83 -9.54 -4.24
C PHE A 121 4.53 -10.96 -3.77
N THR A 122 5.04 -11.30 -2.60
CA THR A 122 4.56 -12.42 -1.78
C THR A 122 4.13 -11.86 -0.44
N LEU A 123 2.86 -12.05 -0.10
CA LEU A 123 2.29 -11.64 1.17
C LEU A 123 1.89 -12.88 1.97
N VAL A 124 2.36 -12.95 3.21
CA VAL A 124 1.95 -13.96 4.16
C VAL A 124 1.29 -13.31 5.36
N ALA A 125 0.12 -13.80 5.69
CA ALA A 125 -0.69 -13.35 6.81
C ALA A 125 -0.91 -14.50 7.80
N THR A 126 -0.93 -14.20 9.09
CA THR A 126 -1.44 -15.14 10.10
C THR A 126 -2.73 -14.57 10.68
N ALA A 127 -3.81 -15.34 10.58
CA ALA A 127 -5.13 -14.97 11.06
C ALA A 127 -5.66 -16.02 12.03
N ASP A 128 -6.21 -15.58 13.16
CA ASP A 128 -6.71 -16.48 14.20
C ASP A 128 -7.86 -17.35 13.68
N GLY A 129 -7.81 -18.65 13.99
CA GLY A 129 -8.78 -19.63 13.49
C GLY A 129 -8.63 -20.04 12.02
N LEU A 130 -7.93 -19.25 11.20
CA LEU A 130 -7.66 -19.57 9.78
C LEU A 130 -6.24 -20.10 9.56
N GLY A 131 -5.29 -19.74 10.42
CA GLY A 131 -3.88 -20.09 10.28
C GLY A 131 -3.14 -19.18 9.30
N THR A 132 -2.14 -19.74 8.60
CA THR A 132 -1.30 -18.99 7.66
C THR A 132 -1.94 -18.91 6.27
N LEU A 133 -2.09 -17.69 5.77
CA LEU A 133 -2.62 -17.36 4.45
C LEU A 133 -1.52 -16.75 3.58
N HIS A 134 -1.52 -17.10 2.30
CA HIS A 134 -0.51 -16.70 1.33
C HIS A 134 -1.16 -16.05 0.11
N ALA A 135 -0.61 -14.95 -0.36
CA ALA A 135 -0.95 -14.33 -1.64
C ALA A 135 0.33 -14.05 -2.42
N ARG A 136 0.27 -14.23 -3.74
CA ARG A 136 1.33 -13.89 -4.68
C ARG A 136 0.69 -13.20 -5.87
N GLY A 137 1.35 -12.17 -6.37
CA GLY A 137 0.89 -11.43 -7.54
C GLY A 137 1.91 -10.39 -7.94
N GLU A 138 1.44 -9.40 -8.69
CA GLU A 138 2.27 -8.45 -9.40
C GLU A 138 1.94 -7.03 -8.96
N CYS A 139 2.94 -6.16 -8.95
CA CYS A 139 2.78 -4.74 -8.70
C CYS A 139 3.13 -3.98 -9.98
N PRO A 140 2.14 -3.71 -10.84
CA PRO A 140 2.36 -2.85 -11.98
C PRO A 140 2.78 -1.45 -11.52
N TRP A 141 3.80 -0.90 -12.16
CA TRP A 141 4.27 0.44 -11.84
C TRP A 141 3.46 1.48 -12.61
N TYR A 142 2.18 1.62 -12.27
CA TYR A 142 1.39 2.75 -12.76
C TYR A 142 0.96 3.63 -11.61
N GLU A 143 1.41 4.88 -11.65
CA GLU A 143 0.55 5.95 -11.18
C GLU A 143 -0.66 5.97 -12.11
N LYS A 144 -1.88 5.94 -11.57
CA LYS A 144 -3.16 5.81 -12.30
C LYS A 144 -3.39 6.89 -13.40
N ARG A 145 -2.44 7.79 -13.66
CA ARG A 145 -2.52 8.95 -14.56
C ARG A 145 -1.55 8.92 -15.75
N HIS A 146 -0.59 7.99 -15.86
CA HIS A 146 0.45 8.08 -16.90
C HIS A 146 0.69 6.75 -17.64
N VAL A 147 -0.21 6.43 -18.56
CA VAL A 147 0.11 5.63 -19.75
C VAL A 147 0.06 6.58 -20.94
N ASP A 148 1.19 7.22 -21.24
CA ASP A 148 1.39 7.87 -22.53
C ASP A 148 2.17 6.92 -23.44
N ARG A 149 1.73 6.80 -24.68
CA ARG A 149 2.03 5.71 -25.63
C ARG A 149 3.45 5.74 -26.22
N THR A 150 4.33 6.60 -25.72
CA THR A 150 5.59 6.93 -26.40
C THR A 150 6.76 6.97 -25.42
N GLY A 151 7.27 5.80 -25.07
CA GLY A 151 8.71 5.61 -24.89
C GLY A 151 9.28 5.80 -23.47
N GLY A 152 9.86 4.70 -22.98
CA GLY A 152 10.86 4.70 -21.92
C GLY A 152 10.30 4.54 -20.51
N PHE A 153 10.55 3.38 -19.90
CA PHE A 153 10.32 3.12 -18.48
C PHE A 153 11.34 3.86 -17.62
N SER A 154 11.25 5.19 -17.57
CA SER A 154 11.91 5.99 -16.54
C SER A 154 10.92 6.20 -15.41
N THR A 155 11.21 5.61 -14.24
CA THR A 155 10.43 5.77 -13.02
C THR A 155 10.19 7.26 -12.73
N PRO A 156 8.94 7.77 -12.80
CA PRO A 156 8.68 9.13 -12.36
C PRO A 156 9.10 9.25 -10.89
N PRO A 157 9.83 10.30 -10.50
CA PRO A 157 10.28 10.47 -9.12
C PRO A 157 9.15 10.73 -8.11
N SER A 158 7.87 10.64 -8.49
CA SER A 158 6.71 11.11 -7.71
C SER A 158 5.76 10.05 -7.14
N THR A 159 5.99 8.75 -7.33
CA THR A 159 5.02 7.75 -6.82
C THR A 159 5.00 7.68 -5.28
N PHE A 160 3.84 7.99 -4.72
CA PHE A 160 3.54 7.92 -3.28
C PHE A 160 3.04 6.53 -2.84
N SER A 161 2.49 5.76 -3.79
CA SER A 161 1.92 4.44 -3.53
C SER A 161 2.19 3.47 -4.68
N LEU A 162 2.12 2.18 -4.36
CA LEU A 162 2.23 1.06 -5.27
C LEU A 162 1.00 0.17 -5.09
N VAL A 163 0.27 -0.11 -6.17
CA VAL A 163 -0.86 -1.04 -6.15
C VAL A 163 -0.36 -2.40 -6.61
N CYS A 164 -0.53 -3.41 -5.76
CA CYS A 164 -0.14 -4.78 -6.05
C CYS A 164 -1.38 -5.65 -6.13
N GLY A 165 -1.58 -6.34 -7.24
CA GLY A 165 -2.80 -7.08 -7.56
C GLY A 165 -2.54 -8.52 -7.94
N ILE A 166 -3.62 -9.30 -7.90
CA ILE A 166 -3.68 -10.62 -8.49
C ILE A 166 -4.77 -10.55 -9.55
N ASP A 167 -4.41 -10.91 -10.79
CA ASP A 167 -5.33 -10.92 -11.92
C ASP A 167 -6.53 -11.86 -11.69
N CYS A 168 -7.55 -11.70 -12.55
CA CYS A 168 -8.72 -12.57 -12.61
C CYS A 168 -9.41 -12.74 -11.25
N ASP A 169 -9.93 -11.63 -10.70
CA ASP A 169 -10.64 -11.57 -9.41
C ASP A 169 -9.77 -11.87 -8.17
N GLY A 170 -8.44 -11.87 -8.31
CA GLY A 170 -7.57 -12.10 -7.16
C GLY A 170 -7.48 -10.90 -6.21
N GLY A 171 -7.94 -9.72 -6.60
CA GLY A 171 -7.98 -8.54 -5.72
C GLY A 171 -6.65 -7.81 -5.63
N ALA A 172 -6.50 -6.91 -4.65
CA ALA A 172 -5.30 -6.08 -4.54
C ALA A 172 -4.99 -5.58 -3.12
N ILE A 173 -3.74 -5.16 -2.94
CA ILE A 173 -3.26 -4.35 -1.83
C ILE A 173 -2.72 -3.03 -2.36
N VAL A 174 -2.79 -2.00 -1.52
CA VAL A 174 -2.15 -0.72 -1.77
C VAL A 174 -1.04 -0.54 -0.76
N LEU A 175 0.17 -0.30 -1.24
CA LEU A 175 1.33 -0.01 -0.43
C LEU A 175 1.61 1.48 -0.52
N SER A 176 1.83 2.13 0.60
CA SER A 176 2.25 3.53 0.66
C SER A 176 3.39 3.67 1.67
N ARG A 177 4.18 4.73 1.54
CA ARG A 177 5.21 4.99 2.55
C ARG A 177 4.57 5.50 3.83
N ALA A 178 4.91 4.86 4.95
CA ALA A 178 4.60 5.37 6.27
C ALA A 178 5.37 6.67 6.54
N THR A 179 4.68 7.67 7.08
CA THR A 179 5.27 8.97 7.40
C THR A 179 6.43 8.83 8.40
N GLY A 180 7.58 9.45 8.08
CA GLY A 180 8.72 9.59 8.99
C GLY A 180 9.54 8.32 9.27
N ARG A 181 9.32 7.21 8.55
CA ARG A 181 10.03 5.93 8.79
C ARG A 181 10.38 5.17 7.51
N HIS A 182 11.25 4.15 7.64
CA HIS A 182 11.51 3.13 6.63
C HIS A 182 10.46 2.01 6.68
N ALA A 183 9.19 2.39 6.59
CA ALA A 183 8.05 1.50 6.74
C ALA A 183 7.02 1.72 5.62
N LEU A 184 6.20 0.71 5.40
CA LEU A 184 5.08 0.73 4.49
C LEU A 184 3.77 0.68 5.28
N ASP A 185 2.79 1.46 4.86
CA ASP A 185 1.39 1.24 5.23
C ASP A 185 0.75 0.42 4.10
N LEU A 186 0.25 -0.78 4.45
CA LEU A 186 -0.44 -1.70 3.56
C LEU A 186 -1.94 -1.61 3.81
N ALA A 187 -2.71 -1.27 2.79
CA ALA A 187 -4.17 -1.28 2.83
C ALA A 187 -4.72 -2.43 1.97
N LEU A 188 -5.69 -3.18 2.49
CA LEU A 188 -6.45 -4.13 1.68
C LEU A 188 -7.44 -3.38 0.78
N TRP A 189 -7.50 -3.73 -0.50
CA TRP A 189 -8.48 -3.11 -1.39
C TRP A 189 -9.91 -3.47 -0.97
N ARG A 190 -10.88 -2.60 -1.28
CA ARG A 190 -12.30 -2.79 -0.91
C ARG A 190 -12.93 -4.09 -1.43
N HIS A 191 -12.39 -4.63 -2.52
CA HIS A 191 -12.82 -5.90 -3.11
C HIS A 191 -12.11 -7.12 -2.52
N GLY A 192 -11.25 -6.89 -1.52
CA GLY A 192 -10.44 -7.89 -0.85
C GLY A 192 -9.20 -8.31 -1.64
N LEU A 193 -8.41 -9.19 -1.03
CA LEU A 193 -7.29 -9.90 -1.64
C LEU A 193 -7.54 -11.40 -1.48
N LEU A 194 -7.42 -12.15 -2.56
CA LEU A 194 -7.51 -13.60 -2.53
C LEU A 194 -6.20 -14.19 -1.98
N MET A 195 -6.32 -14.97 -0.92
CA MET A 195 -5.23 -15.67 -0.27
C MET A 195 -5.54 -17.18 -0.20
N LYS A 196 -4.50 -18.01 -0.22
CA LYS A 196 -4.57 -19.47 -0.11
C LYS A 196 -4.01 -19.91 1.23
N ARG A 197 -4.61 -20.90 1.88
CA ARG A 197 -4.06 -21.48 3.11
C ARG A 197 -3.12 -22.65 2.78
N GLY A 198 -1.81 -22.42 2.93
CA GLY A 198 -0.74 -23.43 2.77
C GLY A 198 -0.71 -24.19 1.43
N CYS A 199 0.28 -25.08 1.26
CA CYS A 199 0.47 -25.86 0.03
C CYS A 199 -0.41 -27.12 -0.09
N GLY A 200 -1.22 -27.45 0.93
CA GLY A 200 -1.96 -28.73 1.03
C GLY A 200 -3.46 -28.66 0.75
N GLY A 201 -3.95 -27.68 -0.01
CA GLY A 201 -5.39 -27.55 -0.27
C GLY A 201 -6.19 -26.98 0.91
N GLY A 202 -5.57 -26.14 1.74
CA GLY A 202 -6.19 -25.59 2.94
C GLY A 202 -7.34 -24.60 2.71
N GLY A 203 -7.79 -24.37 1.48
CA GLY A 203 -8.88 -23.44 1.15
C GLY A 203 -8.39 -22.12 0.58
N ARG A 204 -9.33 -21.42 -0.07
CA ARG A 204 -9.13 -20.10 -0.70
C ARG A 204 -9.98 -19.11 0.07
N PHE A 205 -9.36 -18.04 0.55
CA PHE A 205 -10.00 -17.02 1.36
C PHE A 205 -9.84 -15.68 0.67
N ARG A 206 -10.94 -14.97 0.45
CA ARG A 206 -10.86 -13.56 0.10
C ARG A 206 -10.86 -12.76 1.40
N VAL A 207 -9.81 -11.98 1.62
CA VAL A 207 -9.58 -11.20 2.85
C VAL A 207 -9.86 -9.74 2.57
N PHE A 208 -10.69 -9.10 3.40
CA PHE A 208 -11.18 -7.74 3.23
C PHE A 208 -10.77 -6.86 4.41
N PRO A 209 -10.73 -5.54 4.22
CA PRO A 209 -10.74 -4.62 5.36
C PRO A 209 -11.98 -4.90 6.23
N ALA A 210 -11.79 -5.00 7.55
CA ALA A 210 -12.92 -5.10 8.47
C ALA A 210 -13.73 -3.80 8.44
N LYS A 211 -15.06 -3.89 8.52
CA LYS A 211 -15.94 -2.70 8.50
C LYS A 211 -15.72 -1.76 9.69
N SER A 212 -15.16 -2.25 10.79
CA SER A 212 -15.03 -1.53 12.05
C SER A 212 -13.76 -0.70 12.19
N ASP A 213 -12.75 -0.88 11.33
CA ASP A 213 -11.42 -0.34 11.56
C ASP A 213 -10.78 0.27 10.30
N ASP A 214 -9.91 1.27 10.50
CA ASP A 214 -8.92 1.68 9.50
C ASP A 214 -8.01 0.47 9.23
N ALA A 215 -8.23 -0.18 8.09
CA ALA A 215 -7.60 -1.45 7.71
C ALA A 215 -6.19 -1.30 7.13
N ASP A 216 -5.47 -0.28 7.60
CA ASP A 216 -4.09 -0.03 7.23
C ASP A 216 -3.18 -0.76 8.21
N PHE A 217 -2.28 -1.54 7.64
CA PHE A 217 -1.32 -2.37 8.34
C PHE A 217 0.08 -1.79 8.13
N ARG A 218 0.66 -1.26 9.21
CA ARG A 218 2.05 -0.78 9.17
C ARG A 218 3.03 -1.95 9.19
N LEU A 219 3.91 -1.99 8.19
CA LEU A 219 4.98 -2.96 8.02
C LEU A 219 6.32 -2.25 8.08
N GLU A 220 7.16 -2.63 9.04
CA GLU A 220 8.52 -2.10 9.18
C GLU A 220 9.48 -2.91 8.31
N ARG A 221 10.58 -2.31 7.84
CA ARG A 221 11.65 -3.05 7.15
C ARG A 221 12.15 -4.18 8.06
N ALA A 222 12.16 -5.40 7.54
CA ALA A 222 12.61 -6.58 8.25
C ALA A 222 13.93 -7.11 7.67
N PRO A 223 14.72 -7.87 8.45
CA PRO A 223 15.87 -8.60 7.92
C PRO A 223 15.44 -9.59 6.83
N ASP A 224 16.29 -9.76 5.83
CA ASP A 224 16.06 -10.65 4.68
C ASP A 224 15.74 -12.10 5.09
N SER A 225 16.35 -12.57 6.18
CA SER A 225 16.10 -13.92 6.76
C SER A 225 14.64 -14.17 7.11
N ARG A 226 13.87 -13.13 7.41
CA ARG A 226 12.44 -13.26 7.69
C ARG A 226 11.62 -13.57 6.42
N CYS A 227 12.11 -13.16 5.26
CA CYS A 227 11.50 -13.43 3.97
C CYS A 227 12.13 -14.64 3.24
N ASP A 228 13.16 -15.28 3.80
CA ASP A 228 13.74 -16.49 3.20
C ASP A 228 12.76 -17.67 3.24
N ALA A 229 11.90 -17.75 4.25
CA ALA A 229 10.80 -18.73 4.28
C ALA A 229 9.75 -18.48 3.17
N LEU A 230 9.69 -17.26 2.62
CA LEU A 230 8.77 -16.88 1.54
C LEU A 230 9.33 -17.16 0.15
N LYS A 231 10.64 -17.44 0.09
CA LYS A 231 11.45 -17.71 -1.10
C LYS A 231 11.14 -19.08 -1.71
N ALA A 232 10.42 -19.94 -0.98
CA ALA A 232 10.19 -21.32 -1.38
C ALA A 232 9.48 -21.41 -2.75
N PRO A 233 10.03 -22.24 -3.66
CA PRO A 233 9.56 -22.36 -5.04
C PRO A 233 8.17 -22.99 -5.08
N ASP A 234 7.43 -22.67 -6.15
CA ASP A 234 6.27 -23.48 -6.57
C ASP A 234 6.71 -24.93 -6.89
#